data_AF-A0A286GQ98-F1
#
_entry.id   AF-A0A286GQ98-F1
#
_cell.length_a   1.000
_cell.length_b   1.000
_cell.length_c   1.000
_cell.angle_alpha   90.00
_cell.angle_beta   90.00
_cell.angle_gamma   90.00
#
_symmetry.space_group_name_H-M   'P 1'
#
loop_
_entity.id
_entity.type
_entity.pdbx_description
1 polymer ?
#
loop_
_entity_poly.entity_id
_entity_poly.type
_entity_poly.pdbx_seq_one_letter_code
_entity_poly.pdbx_strand_id
1 'polypeptide(L)'
;MPTLTFIEAKPTNSDKEGLNILFIYKVDDATQSRTIHVLGAETSWGMNEQQKVEYMQKLFTGTLAYVKHHWETYGELPDTDKQLDSQSDFPPYQPGPTAWEGYTLQLVD
;
A
#
# COMPACT_ATOMS: atom_id res chain seq x y z
N MET A 1 -19.00 -7.68 -1.70
CA MET A 1 -17.91 -6.71 -1.50
C MET A 1 -16.79 -7.37 -0.72
N PRO A 2 -15.60 -7.47 -1.29
CA PRO A 2 -14.47 -8.07 -0.60
C PRO A 2 -13.95 -7.14 0.50
N THR A 3 -13.45 -7.76 1.57
CA THR A 3 -12.72 -7.08 2.65
C THR A 3 -11.24 -7.43 2.54
N LEU A 4 -10.38 -6.44 2.47
CA LEU A 4 -8.93 -6.64 2.40
C LEU A 4 -8.33 -6.42 3.78
N THR A 5 -7.71 -7.45 4.34
CA THR A 5 -7.02 -7.36 5.64
C THR A 5 -5.52 -7.33 5.40
N PHE A 6 -4.89 -6.18 5.66
CA PHE A 6 -3.45 -6.02 5.58
C PHE A 6 -2.78 -6.63 6.81
N ILE A 7 -1.85 -7.55 6.57
CA ILE A 7 -1.25 -8.38 7.62
C ILE A 7 0.23 -8.08 7.83
N GLU A 8 0.92 -7.57 6.81
CA GLU A 8 2.36 -7.34 6.88
C GLU A 8 2.81 -6.29 5.85
N ALA A 9 3.84 -5.54 6.18
CA ALA A 9 4.53 -4.63 5.27
C ALA A 9 6.03 -4.92 5.33
N LYS A 10 6.67 -5.19 4.19
CA LYS A 10 8.11 -5.50 4.12
C LYS A 10 8.86 -4.46 3.29
N PRO A 11 9.95 -3.88 3.81
CA PRO A 11 10.90 -3.18 2.97
C PRO A 11 11.56 -4.16 1.99
N THR A 12 11.66 -3.78 0.72
CA THR A 12 12.13 -4.65 -0.37
C THR A 12 13.47 -4.26 -0.94
N ASN A 13 14.01 -3.11 -0.55
CA ASN A 13 15.21 -2.56 -1.16
C ASN A 13 16.19 -2.04 -0.10
N SER A 14 17.44 -2.48 -0.15
CA SER A 14 18.48 -2.05 0.79
C SER A 14 19.14 -0.73 0.37
N ASP A 15 19.07 -0.38 -0.91
CA ASP A 15 19.71 0.79 -1.54
C ASP A 15 19.01 2.12 -1.22
N LYS A 16 17.68 2.12 -0.98
CA LYS A 16 16.94 3.28 -0.44
C LYS A 16 16.49 3.07 1.02
N GLU A 17 17.23 2.26 1.78
CA GLU A 17 16.91 1.88 3.17
C GLU A 17 15.45 1.44 3.40
N GLY A 18 14.87 0.71 2.45
CA GLY A 18 13.57 0.09 2.64
C GLY A 18 12.37 0.96 2.32
N LEU A 19 12.51 2.01 1.51
CA LEU A 19 11.38 2.85 1.09
C LEU A 19 10.54 2.27 -0.07
N ASN A 20 10.97 1.17 -0.67
CA ASN A 20 10.08 0.34 -1.50
C ASN A 20 9.45 -0.72 -0.61
N ILE A 21 8.12 -0.83 -0.63
CA ILE A 21 7.37 -1.62 0.34
C ILE A 21 6.52 -2.67 -0.37
N LEU A 22 6.59 -3.90 0.11
CA LEU A 22 5.66 -4.95 -0.24
C LEU A 22 4.56 -5.00 0.83
N PHE A 23 3.35 -4.57 0.48
CA PHE A 23 2.17 -4.73 1.33
C PHE A 23 1.54 -6.09 1.07
N ILE A 24 1.34 -6.87 2.13
CA ILE A 24 0.76 -8.21 2.10
C ILE A 24 -0.62 -8.15 2.74
N TYR A 25 -1.63 -8.67 2.05
CA TYR A 25 -3.02 -8.67 2.52
C TYR A 25 -3.74 -9.96 2.16
N LYS A 26 -4.83 -10.25 2.86
CA LYS A 26 -5.78 -11.32 2.55
C LYS A 26 -7.09 -10.71 2.07
N VAL A 27 -7.80 -11.45 1.23
CA VAL A 27 -9.14 -11.08 0.77
C VAL A 27 -10.13 -11.98 1.51
N ASP A 28 -11.02 -11.38 2.28
CA ASP A 28 -11.95 -12.06 3.17
C ASP A 28 -11.20 -13.11 4.03
N ASP A 29 -11.73 -14.34 4.11
CA ASP A 29 -11.12 -15.46 4.84
C ASP A 29 -10.18 -16.31 3.96
N ALA A 30 -9.67 -15.76 2.85
CA ALA A 30 -8.78 -16.50 1.96
C ALA A 30 -7.50 -16.97 2.67
N THR A 31 -7.12 -18.22 2.41
CA THR A 31 -5.86 -18.79 2.91
C THR A 31 -4.64 -18.22 2.21
N GLN A 32 -4.78 -17.86 0.94
CA GLN A 32 -3.72 -17.25 0.13
C GLN A 32 -3.66 -15.74 0.37
N SER A 33 -2.46 -15.24 0.62
CA SER A 33 -2.18 -13.82 0.66
C SER A 33 -1.92 -13.27 -0.75
N ARG A 34 -2.23 -11.99 -0.93
CA ARG A 34 -1.88 -11.17 -2.08
C ARG A 34 -0.90 -10.09 -1.67
N THR A 35 -0.29 -9.49 -2.68
CA THR A 35 0.85 -8.58 -2.58
C THR A 35 0.63 -7.38 -3.50
N ILE A 36 1.00 -6.20 -3.01
CA ILE A 36 1.19 -4.99 -3.81
C ILE A 36 2.57 -4.44 -3.50
N HIS A 37 3.39 -4.26 -4.53
CA HIS A 37 4.73 -3.71 -4.40
C HIS A 37 4.72 -2.23 -4.74
N VAL A 38 4.99 -1.38 -3.75
CA VAL A 38 5.04 0.07 -3.92
C VAL A 38 6.48 0.52 -4.05
N LEU A 39 6.79 1.18 -5.15
CA LEU A 39 8.05 1.88 -5.37
C LEU A 39 7.96 3.28 -4.79
N GLY A 40 8.74 3.50 -3.74
CA GLY A 40 8.88 4.80 -3.11
C GLY A 40 9.65 5.77 -4.01
N ALA A 41 9.09 6.96 -4.19
CA ALA A 41 9.69 8.05 -4.94
C ALA A 41 10.92 8.64 -4.24
N GLU A 42 10.90 8.70 -2.92
CA GLU A 42 11.93 9.36 -2.13
C GLU A 42 13.07 8.41 -1.74
N THR A 43 14.22 8.99 -1.43
CA THR A 43 15.34 8.32 -0.77
C THR A 43 15.35 8.67 0.70
N SER A 44 15.64 7.71 1.58
CA SER A 44 15.62 7.91 3.02
C SER A 44 16.78 8.79 3.55
N TRP A 45 17.75 9.13 2.70
CA TRP A 45 18.90 9.96 3.07
C TRP A 45 18.43 11.32 3.62
N GLY A 46 18.66 11.53 4.92
CA GLY A 46 18.27 12.75 5.62
C GLY A 46 16.89 12.71 6.29
N MET A 47 16.15 11.60 6.18
CA MET A 47 14.92 11.40 6.95
C MET A 47 15.25 10.91 8.37
N ASN A 48 14.70 11.60 9.37
CA ASN A 48 14.65 11.07 10.74
C ASN A 48 13.58 9.96 10.87
N GLU A 49 13.53 9.28 12.01
CA GLU A 49 12.60 8.18 12.25
C GLU A 49 11.13 8.57 12.06
N GLN A 50 10.74 9.75 12.55
CA GLN A 50 9.37 10.24 12.39
C GLN A 50 9.01 10.48 10.92
N GLN A 51 9.92 11.07 10.14
CA GLN A 51 9.72 11.30 8.71
C GLN A 51 9.61 9.98 7.95
N LYS A 52 10.38 8.94 8.33
CA LYS A 52 10.24 7.60 7.77
C LYS A 52 8.86 7.01 8.06
N VAL A 53 8.35 7.18 9.29
CA VAL A 53 7.00 6.73 9.68
C VAL A 53 5.92 7.47 8.88
N GLU A 54 5.99 8.80 8.78
CA GLU A 54 5.04 9.61 8.02
C GLU A 54 5.05 9.25 6.54
N TYR A 55 6.24 9.02 5.98
CA TYR A 55 6.38 8.58 4.59
C TYR A 55 5.78 7.19 4.36
N MET A 56 6.00 6.25 5.28
CA MET A 56 5.37 4.92 5.23
C MET A 56 3.85 4.99 5.30
N GLN A 57 3.30 5.85 6.15
CA GLN A 57 1.86 6.09 6.23
C GLN A 57 1.33 6.66 4.92
N LYS A 58 2.03 7.62 4.32
CA LYS A 58 1.69 8.19 3.01
C LYS A 58 1.64 7.12 1.91
N LEU A 59 2.65 6.24 1.83
CA LEU A 59 2.66 5.12 0.87
C LEU A 59 1.48 4.17 1.09
N PHE A 60 1.17 3.85 2.35
CA PHE A 60 0.07 2.97 2.67
C PHE A 60 -1.28 3.59 2.30
N THR A 61 -1.55 4.85 2.69
CA THR A 61 -2.79 5.56 2.33
C THR A 61 -2.95 5.67 0.80
N GLY A 62 -1.88 5.97 0.08
CA GLY A 62 -1.89 5.99 -1.39
C GLY A 62 -2.22 4.62 -2.00
N THR A 63 -1.71 3.54 -1.40
CA THR A 63 -2.04 2.16 -1.81
C THR A 63 -3.53 1.86 -1.61
N LEU A 64 -4.10 2.24 -0.47
CA LEU A 64 -5.54 2.08 -0.22
C LEU A 64 -6.38 2.85 -1.24
N ALA A 65 -5.98 4.09 -1.54
CA ALA A 65 -6.65 4.93 -2.53
C ALA A 65 -6.58 4.30 -3.94
N TYR A 66 -5.42 3.76 -4.33
CA TYR A 66 -5.27 3.04 -5.59
C TYR A 66 -6.19 1.81 -5.66
N VAL A 67 -6.19 0.95 -4.63
CA VAL A 67 -7.01 -0.28 -4.64
C VAL A 67 -8.49 0.07 -4.74
N LYS A 68 -8.94 1.07 -3.98
CA LYS A 68 -10.33 1.54 -4.02
C LYS A 68 -10.69 2.08 -5.41
N HIS A 69 -9.85 2.95 -5.97
CA HIS A 69 -10.08 3.51 -7.30
C HIS A 69 -10.09 2.45 -8.41
N HIS A 70 -9.18 1.47 -8.34
CA HIS A 70 -9.13 0.36 -9.29
C HIS A 70 -10.41 -0.48 -9.23
N TRP A 71 -10.90 -0.78 -8.02
CA TRP A 71 -12.16 -1.49 -7.83
C TRP A 71 -13.35 -0.72 -8.41
N GLU A 72 -13.47 0.57 -8.10
CA GLU A 72 -14.54 1.45 -8.61
C GLU A 72 -14.51 1.57 -10.14
N THR A 73 -13.33 1.46 -10.75
CA THR A 73 -13.15 1.64 -12.20
C THR A 73 -13.37 0.34 -12.99
N TYR A 74 -12.85 -0.78 -12.48
CA TYR A 74 -12.78 -2.05 -13.23
C TYR A 74 -13.66 -3.17 -12.65
N GLY A 75 -14.20 -2.99 -11.44
CA GLY A 75 -15.01 -4.02 -10.76
C GLY A 75 -14.21 -5.24 -10.29
N GLU A 76 -12.89 -5.13 -10.25
CA GLU A 76 -11.99 -6.21 -9.84
C GLU A 76 -10.78 -5.71 -9.03
N LEU A 77 -10.20 -6.62 -8.24
CA LEU A 77 -8.98 -6.33 -7.50
C LEU A 77 -7.78 -6.26 -8.45
N PRO A 78 -6.77 -5.43 -8.14
CA PRO A 78 -5.50 -5.45 -8.87
C PRO A 78 -4.90 -6.86 -8.91
N ASP A 79 -4.10 -7.11 -9.96
CA ASP A 79 -3.31 -8.32 -10.09
C ASP A 79 -2.46 -8.58 -8.85
N THR A 80 -2.25 -9.86 -8.53
CA THR A 80 -1.27 -10.24 -7.51
C THR A 80 0.13 -9.87 -8.00
N ASP A 81 0.98 -9.39 -7.10
CA ASP A 81 2.31 -8.87 -7.39
C ASP A 81 2.34 -7.60 -8.26
N LYS A 82 1.23 -6.83 -8.27
CA LYS A 82 1.20 -5.53 -8.94
C LYS A 82 2.26 -4.61 -8.36
N GLN A 83 3.09 -4.05 -9.24
CA GLN A 83 4.03 -2.98 -8.92
C GLN A 83 3.38 -1.62 -9.16
N LEU A 84 3.50 -0.70 -8.19
CA LEU A 84 2.97 0.66 -8.22
C LEU A 84 4.10 1.66 -8.03
N ASP A 85 4.20 2.65 -8.92
CA ASP A 85 5.02 3.84 -8.70
C ASP A 85 4.21 4.90 -7.95
N SER A 86 4.68 5.28 -6.76
CA SER A 86 3.97 6.21 -5.88
C SER A 86 3.79 7.63 -6.45
N GLN A 87 4.51 8.02 -7.52
CA GLN A 87 4.33 9.31 -8.18
C GLN A 87 3.32 9.28 -9.33
N SER A 88 3.20 8.17 -10.06
CA SER A 88 2.36 8.08 -11.26
C SER A 88 1.07 7.32 -11.05
N ASP A 89 1.08 6.29 -10.21
CA ASP A 89 -0.02 5.33 -10.14
C ASP A 89 -1.03 5.67 -9.06
N PHE A 90 -0.64 6.48 -8.07
CA PHE A 90 -1.56 6.88 -7.00
C PHE A 90 -2.56 7.93 -7.50
N PRO A 91 -3.88 7.67 -7.39
CA PRO A 91 -4.87 8.70 -7.63
C PRO A 91 -4.76 9.80 -6.57
N PRO A 92 -5.38 10.98 -6.73
CA PRO A 92 -5.41 11.99 -5.68
C PRO A 92 -5.95 11.43 -4.35
N TYR A 93 -5.19 11.58 -3.28
CA TYR A 93 -5.56 11.14 -1.93
C TYR A 93 -5.13 12.16 -0.87
N GLN A 94 -5.75 12.11 0.30
CA GLN A 94 -5.29 12.86 1.46
C GLN A 94 -4.41 11.95 2.33
N PRO A 95 -3.11 12.25 2.49
CA PRO A 95 -2.25 11.51 3.40
C PRO A 95 -2.78 11.64 4.83
N GLY A 96 -2.69 10.57 5.62
CA GLY A 96 -3.09 10.60 7.02
C GLY A 96 -2.55 9.40 7.80
N PRO A 97 -2.56 9.49 9.15
CA PRO A 97 -2.07 8.42 10.00
C PRO A 97 -2.91 7.16 9.79
N THR A 98 -2.36 6.21 9.05
CA THR A 98 -3.02 4.94 8.73
C THR A 98 -2.08 3.82 9.14
N ALA A 99 -2.37 3.18 10.28
CA ALA A 99 -1.64 1.99 10.68
C ALA A 99 -1.96 0.86 9.70
N TRP A 100 -0.95 0.18 9.18
CA TRP A 100 -1.14 -0.89 8.20
C TRP A 100 -1.43 -2.24 8.84
N GLU A 101 -0.85 -2.52 10.02
CA GLU A 101 -0.97 -3.82 10.66
C GLU A 101 -2.40 -4.05 11.15
N GLY A 102 -3.06 -5.07 10.60
CA GLY A 102 -4.45 -5.38 10.91
C GLY A 102 -5.47 -4.42 10.28
N TYR A 103 -5.04 -3.52 9.39
CA TYR A 103 -5.96 -2.61 8.72
C TYR A 103 -6.92 -3.38 7.81
N THR A 104 -8.21 -3.07 7.90
CA THR A 104 -9.25 -3.65 7.05
C THR A 104 -9.81 -2.60 6.11
N LEU A 105 -9.67 -2.84 4.80
CA LEU A 105 -10.30 -2.05 3.75
C LEU A 105 -11.55 -2.77 3.25
N GLN A 106 -12.73 -2.21 3.54
CA GLN A 106 -13.97 -2.68 2.95
C GLN A 106 -14.22 -1.92 1.63
N LEU A 107 -14.34 -2.66 0.51
CA LEU A 107 -14.71 -2.07 -0.77
C LEU A 107 -16.23 -1.86 -0.81
N VAL A 108 -16.70 -0.80 -1.46
CA VAL A 108 -18.12 -0.46 -1.64
C VAL A 108 -18.46 -0.45 -3.13
N ASP A 109 -19.75 -0.64 -3.45
CA ASP A 109 -20.30 -0.52 -4.81
C ASP A 109 -20.41 0.96 -5.21
#